data_AF-X1KCR5-F1
#
_entry.id   AF-X1KCR5-F1
#
_cell.length_a   1.000
_cell.length_b   1.000
_cell.length_c   1.000
_cell.angle_alpha   90.00
_cell.angle_beta   90.00
_cell.angle_gamma   90.00
#
_symmetry.space_group_name_H-M   'P 1'
#
loop_
_entity.id
_entity.type
_entity.pdbx_description
1 polymer ?
#
loop_
_entity_poly.entity_id
_entity_poly.type
_entity_poly.pdbx_seq_one_letter_code
_entity_poly.pdbx_strand_id
1 'polypeptide(L)'
;CVIAKVRVKIDKPILPYRVTGKTCFPIGEFTVTVCSEALKRLLKAKAIQTIYEVAIYDCDIIFADYVEFFGKEKEHFTITKDNLAREYAKKFMNALYGKWGQKKERLIDSCNAPFDIIESKVVIDSESGARGRIVTYGGVTRLYEDRGENAYNSFVAISSHITEYAR
;
A
#
# COMPACT_ATOMS: atom_id res chain seq x y z
N CYS A 1 16.16 -9.40 -0.08
CA CYS A 1 14.92 -9.41 0.72
C CYS A 1 14.03 -10.57 0.27
N VAL A 2 13.16 -11.07 1.14
CA VAL A 2 12.35 -12.29 0.91
C VAL A 2 10.89 -12.05 1.28
N ILE A 3 9.98 -12.54 0.44
CA ILE A 3 8.55 -12.71 0.75
C ILE A 3 8.23 -14.20 0.69
N ALA A 4 7.58 -14.72 1.73
CA ALA A 4 7.26 -16.14 1.79
C ALA A 4 5.82 -16.37 2.26
N LYS A 5 5.15 -17.31 1.61
CA LYS A 5 3.86 -17.85 2.06
C LYS A 5 4.15 -19.08 2.91
N VAL A 6 3.79 -19.01 4.18
CA VAL A 6 4.17 -20.01 5.19
C VAL A 6 2.98 -20.42 6.03
N ARG A 7 2.99 -21.67 6.49
CA ARG A 7 2.14 -22.12 7.60
C ARG A 7 2.91 -21.95 8.89
N VAL A 8 2.29 -21.25 9.84
CA VAL A 8 2.90 -20.94 11.14
C VAL A 8 2.04 -21.49 12.27
N LYS A 9 2.68 -21.77 13.41
CA LYS A 9 2.02 -22.02 14.68
C LYS A 9 2.61 -21.08 15.73
N ILE A 10 1.82 -20.10 16.18
CA ILE A 10 2.27 -19.05 17.12
C ILE A 10 1.35 -18.99 18.34
N ASP A 11 1.91 -18.66 19.49
CA ASP A 11 1.22 -18.49 20.77
C ASP A 11 1.00 -17.01 21.13
N LYS A 12 1.61 -16.09 20.38
CA LYS A 12 1.56 -14.64 20.59
C LYS A 12 0.97 -13.93 19.36
N PRO A 13 0.19 -12.85 19.56
CA PRO A 13 -0.47 -12.11 18.48
C PRO A 13 0.52 -11.18 17.75
N ILE A 14 1.52 -11.75 17.07
CA ILE A 14 2.64 -10.99 16.48
C ILE A 14 2.50 -10.73 14.98
N LEU A 15 1.58 -11.40 14.29
CA LEU A 15 1.39 -11.26 12.84
C LEU A 15 0.03 -10.62 12.53
N PRO A 16 -0.02 -9.56 11.71
CA PRO A 16 -1.27 -9.04 11.21
C PRO A 16 -1.88 -10.01 10.21
N TYR A 17 -3.17 -10.25 10.32
CA TYR A 17 -3.96 -11.07 9.42
C TYR A 17 -5.26 -10.35 9.07
N ARG A 18 -5.71 -10.43 7.82
CA ARG A 18 -6.98 -9.82 7.41
C ARG A 18 -8.11 -10.83 7.41
N VAL A 19 -9.13 -10.59 8.23
CA VAL A 19 -10.38 -11.35 8.30
C VAL A 19 -11.52 -10.39 7.98
N THR A 20 -12.32 -10.72 6.97
CA THR A 20 -13.52 -9.95 6.59
C THR A 20 -13.30 -8.44 6.47
N GLY A 21 -12.14 -8.03 5.93
CA GLY A 21 -11.76 -6.63 5.74
C GLY A 21 -11.18 -5.91 6.96
N LYS A 22 -11.15 -6.57 8.12
CA LYS A 22 -10.52 -6.04 9.35
C LYS A 22 -9.16 -6.68 9.58
N THR A 23 -8.22 -5.92 10.14
CA THR A 23 -6.94 -6.44 10.59
C THR A 23 -7.09 -7.00 12.00
N CYS A 24 -6.71 -8.25 12.20
CA CYS A 24 -6.62 -8.90 13.50
C CYS A 24 -5.23 -9.52 13.67
N PHE A 25 -4.90 -9.96 14.88
CA PHE A 25 -3.63 -10.62 15.20
C PHE A 25 -3.92 -12.00 15.80
N PRO A 26 -4.16 -13.01 14.95
CA PRO A 26 -4.56 -14.34 15.42
C PRO A 26 -3.40 -15.06 16.11
N ILE A 27 -3.76 -16.01 16.97
CA ILE A 27 -2.87 -17.01 17.56
C ILE A 27 -3.30 -18.40 17.10
N GLY A 28 -2.43 -19.39 17.21
CA GLY A 28 -2.66 -20.75 16.75
C GLY A 28 -1.99 -21.03 15.41
N GLU A 29 -2.59 -21.91 14.62
CA GLU A 29 -2.07 -22.36 13.33
C GLU A 29 -2.84 -21.73 12.16
N PHE A 30 -2.11 -21.08 11.25
CA PHE A 30 -2.70 -20.47 10.05
C PHE A 30 -1.65 -20.27 8.95
N THR A 31 -2.12 -20.01 7.73
CA THR A 31 -1.27 -19.69 6.57
C THR A 31 -1.21 -18.18 6.38
N VAL A 32 -0.01 -17.64 6.18
CA VAL A 32 0.20 -16.19 6.05
C VAL A 32 1.37 -15.89 5.11
N THR A 33 1.28 -14.78 4.39
CA THR A 33 2.38 -14.25 3.58
C THR A 33 3.12 -13.17 4.36
N VAL A 34 4.41 -13.37 4.59
CA VAL A 34 5.26 -12.50 5.41
C VAL A 34 6.46 -12.00 4.62
N CYS A 35 6.98 -10.83 4.99
CA CYS A 35 8.22 -10.32 4.42
C CYS A 35 9.41 -10.63 5.35
N SER A 36 10.58 -10.13 4.98
CA SER A 36 11.88 -10.50 5.56
C SER A 36 11.93 -10.44 7.10
N GLU A 37 11.40 -9.39 7.73
CA GLU A 37 11.53 -9.20 9.19
C GLU A 37 10.60 -10.13 9.96
N ALA A 38 9.34 -10.27 9.53
CA ALA A 38 8.44 -11.23 10.15
C ALA A 38 8.95 -12.67 9.96
N LEU A 39 9.50 -12.99 8.78
CA LEU A 39 10.10 -14.29 8.51
C LEU A 39 11.28 -14.58 9.44
N LYS A 40 12.20 -13.63 9.65
CA LYS A 40 13.31 -13.75 10.62
C LYS A 40 12.80 -14.01 12.04
N ARG A 41 11.76 -13.28 12.49
CA ARG A 41 11.15 -13.48 13.81
C ARG A 41 10.57 -14.89 13.97
N LEU A 42 9.86 -15.38 12.94
CA LEU A 42 9.27 -16.71 12.93
C LEU A 42 10.32 -17.83 12.90
N LEU A 43 11.40 -17.67 12.14
CA LEU A 43 12.53 -18.60 12.11
C LEU A 43 13.21 -18.69 13.47
N LYS A 44 13.49 -17.53 14.11
CA LYS A 44 14.07 -17.47 15.46
C LYS A 44 13.18 -18.16 16.50
N ALA A 45 11.87 -18.02 16.36
CA ALA A 45 10.88 -18.66 17.23
C ALA A 45 10.59 -20.14 16.88
N LYS A 46 11.19 -20.69 15.81
CA LYS A 46 10.87 -22.03 15.26
C LYS A 46 9.37 -22.22 15.02
N ALA A 47 8.67 -21.16 14.65
CA ALA A 47 7.22 -21.13 14.51
C ALA A 47 6.72 -21.59 13.13
N ILE A 48 7.62 -21.73 12.15
CA ILE A 48 7.28 -22.13 10.78
C ILE A 48 7.12 -23.64 10.71
N GLN A 49 5.95 -24.10 10.29
CA GLN A 49 5.64 -25.51 10.08
C GLN A 49 5.90 -25.93 8.63
N THR A 50 5.63 -25.05 7.68
CA THR A 50 5.76 -25.35 6.25
C THR A 50 5.98 -24.07 5.45
N ILE A 51 6.82 -24.13 4.42
CA ILE A 51 7.01 -23.05 3.44
C ILE A 51 6.36 -23.50 2.14
N TYR A 52 5.41 -22.72 1.62
CA TYR A 52 4.70 -23.04 0.38
C TYR A 52 5.34 -22.39 -0.84
N GLU A 53 5.60 -21.09 -0.75
CA GLU A 53 6.08 -20.27 -1.87
C GLU A 53 7.08 -19.24 -1.32
N VAL A 54 8.09 -18.91 -2.12
CA VAL A 54 9.10 -17.91 -1.78
C VAL A 54 9.41 -17.06 -3.01
N ALA A 55 9.50 -15.76 -2.81
CA ALA A 55 10.05 -14.80 -3.77
C ALA A 55 11.26 -14.11 -3.13
N ILE A 56 12.38 -14.11 -3.84
CA ILE A 56 13.67 -13.57 -3.39
C ILE A 56 14.05 -12.41 -4.32
N TYR A 57 14.46 -11.30 -3.71
CA TYR A 57 14.81 -10.07 -4.40
C TYR A 57 16.17 -9.57 -3.94
N ASP A 58 16.95 -9.00 -4.86
CA ASP A 58 18.09 -8.17 -4.51
C ASP A 58 17.59 -6.83 -3.95
N CYS A 59 18.33 -6.29 -2.99
CA CYS A 59 17.95 -5.08 -2.28
C CYS A 59 19.08 -4.07 -2.30
N ASP A 60 18.70 -2.82 -2.50
CA ASP A 60 19.59 -1.68 -2.54
C ASP A 60 18.88 -0.43 -1.99
N ILE A 61 19.63 0.64 -1.71
CA ILE A 61 19.12 1.92 -1.22
C ILE A 61 18.63 2.75 -2.41
N ILE A 62 17.42 2.45 -2.89
CA ILE A 62 16.86 3.04 -4.12
C ILE A 62 16.13 4.38 -3.93
N PHE A 63 15.96 4.86 -2.69
CA PHE A 63 15.19 6.08 -2.39
C PHE A 63 15.96 7.11 -1.54
N ALA A 64 17.28 6.94 -1.33
CA ALA A 64 18.07 7.84 -0.48
C ALA A 64 17.92 9.31 -0.93
N ASP A 65 18.27 9.60 -2.18
CA ASP A 65 18.27 10.96 -2.73
C ASP A 65 16.88 11.61 -2.67
N TYR A 66 15.83 10.83 -2.95
CA TYR A 66 14.45 11.32 -2.90
C TYR A 66 14.04 11.73 -1.48
N VAL A 67 14.31 10.86 -0.50
CA VAL A 67 13.97 11.12 0.90
C VAL A 67 14.82 12.25 1.46
N GLU A 68 16.10 12.32 1.09
CA GLU A 68 17.01 13.40 1.49
C GLU A 68 16.55 14.74 0.93
N PHE A 69 16.22 14.80 -0.36
CA PHE A 69 15.73 16.02 -1.02
C PHE A 69 14.47 16.55 -0.32
N PHE A 70 13.41 15.74 -0.23
CA PHE A 70 12.17 16.20 0.41
C PHE A 70 12.30 16.39 1.93
N GLY A 71 13.27 15.72 2.56
CA GLY A 71 13.66 15.95 3.95
C GLY A 71 14.20 17.36 4.16
N LYS A 72 15.18 17.77 3.33
CA LYS A 72 15.77 19.12 3.33
C LYS A 72 14.73 20.19 3.01
N GLU A 73 13.91 19.99 1.99
CA GLU A 73 12.83 20.93 1.64
C GLU A 73 11.84 21.11 2.81
N LYS A 74 11.43 20.01 3.46
CA LYS A 74 10.54 20.08 4.63
C LYS A 74 11.15 20.88 5.78
N GLU A 75 12.45 20.72 6.04
CA GLU A 75 13.17 21.49 7.06
C GLU A 75 13.23 22.97 6.69
N HIS A 76 13.61 23.28 5.45
CA HIS A 76 13.63 24.65 4.93
C HIS A 76 12.28 25.35 5.11
N PHE A 77 11.18 24.73 4.68
CA PHE A 77 9.82 25.28 4.83
C PHE A 77 9.36 25.38 6.28
N THR A 78 9.93 24.58 7.17
CA THR A 78 9.68 24.71 8.62
C THR A 78 10.31 25.99 9.16
N ILE A 79 11.55 26.30 8.74
CA ILE A 79 12.27 27.52 9.16
C ILE A 79 11.62 28.77 8.58
N THR A 80 11.24 28.74 7.31
CA THR A 80 10.58 29.88 6.62
C THR A 80 9.10 30.03 6.97
N LYS A 81 8.55 29.12 7.78
CA LYS A 81 7.13 29.08 8.21
C LYS A 81 6.13 28.95 7.07
N ASP A 82 6.54 28.37 5.94
CA ASP A 82 5.63 27.99 4.86
C ASP A 82 4.97 26.64 5.17
N ASN A 83 3.82 26.69 5.84
CA ASN A 83 3.09 25.50 6.22
C ASN A 83 2.59 24.70 5.00
N LEU A 84 2.24 25.34 3.89
CA LEU A 84 1.67 24.67 2.72
C LEU A 84 2.75 23.83 2.03
N ALA A 85 3.89 24.45 1.73
CA ALA A 85 5.01 23.78 1.10
C ALA A 85 5.57 22.65 1.98
N ARG A 86 5.63 22.85 3.31
CA ARG A 86 6.00 21.81 4.27
C ARG A 86 5.09 20.59 4.20
N GLU A 87 3.76 20.79 4.13
CA GLU A 87 2.81 19.68 4.02
C GLU A 87 2.94 18.93 2.69
N TYR A 88 3.21 19.63 1.59
CA TYR A 88 3.50 18.98 0.30
C TYR A 88 4.78 18.14 0.36
N ALA A 89 5.88 18.69 0.87
CA ALA A 89 7.14 17.95 1.02
C ALA A 89 6.94 16.67 1.85
N LYS A 90 6.20 16.76 2.96
CA LYS A 90 5.81 15.60 3.79
C LYS A 90 4.95 14.59 3.00
N LYS A 91 3.97 15.05 2.24
CA LYS A 91 3.10 14.17 1.44
C LYS A 91 3.88 13.44 0.35
N PHE A 92 4.83 14.10 -0.32
CA PHE A 92 5.68 13.47 -1.33
C PHE A 92 6.46 12.29 -0.74
N MET A 93 7.11 12.49 0.41
CA MET A 93 7.80 11.39 1.12
C MET A 93 6.85 10.24 1.49
N ASN A 94 5.71 10.56 2.09
CA ASN A 94 4.77 9.54 2.59
C ASN A 94 4.01 8.82 1.47
N ALA A 95 3.78 9.46 0.33
CA ALA A 95 3.02 8.89 -0.77
C ALA A 95 3.86 7.96 -1.66
N LEU A 96 5.19 8.10 -1.64
CA LEU A 96 6.10 7.37 -2.52
C LEU A 96 5.91 5.85 -2.42
N TYR A 97 5.99 5.29 -1.21
CA TYR A 97 5.86 3.84 -1.04
C TYR A 97 4.47 3.32 -1.46
N GLY A 98 3.43 4.14 -1.28
CA GLY A 98 2.07 3.82 -1.67
C GLY A 98 1.90 3.67 -3.19
N LYS A 99 2.71 4.37 -3.98
CA LYS A 99 2.70 4.22 -5.45
C LYS A 99 3.12 2.82 -5.90
N TRP A 100 4.06 2.20 -5.20
CA TRP A 100 4.51 0.83 -5.49
C TRP A 100 3.49 -0.25 -5.14
N GLY A 101 2.49 0.08 -4.31
CA GLY A 101 1.36 -0.80 -3.96
C GLY A 101 0.06 -0.42 -4.69
N GLN A 102 0.12 0.42 -5.73
CA GLN A 102 -1.07 0.94 -6.39
C GLN A 102 -1.78 -0.15 -7.20
N LYS A 103 -3.11 -0.23 -7.04
CA LYS A 103 -3.98 -1.07 -7.85
C LYS A 103 -4.34 -0.41 -9.18
N LYS A 104 -4.63 -1.23 -10.17
CA LYS A 104 -5.15 -0.80 -11.46
C LYS A 104 -6.63 -0.43 -11.33
N GLU A 105 -6.94 0.79 -11.70
CA GLU A 105 -8.32 1.23 -11.93
C GLU A 105 -8.58 1.17 -13.44
N ARG A 106 -9.71 0.57 -13.85
CA ARG A 106 -10.15 0.58 -15.25
C ARG A 106 -11.16 1.70 -15.44
N LEU A 107 -10.90 2.63 -16.36
CA LEU A 107 -11.91 3.58 -16.81
C LEU A 107 -12.98 2.80 -17.59
N ILE A 108 -14.22 2.84 -17.10
CA ILE A 108 -15.37 2.21 -17.74
C ILE A 108 -16.03 3.21 -18.68
N ASP A 109 -16.26 4.43 -18.19
CA ASP A 109 -17.01 5.44 -18.90
C ASP A 109 -16.54 6.85 -18.52
N SER A 110 -16.83 7.81 -19.39
CA SER A 110 -16.57 9.23 -19.14
C SER A 110 -17.57 10.11 -19.86
N CYS A 111 -18.07 11.14 -19.17
CA CYS A 111 -18.99 12.11 -19.75
C CYS A 111 -18.62 13.54 -19.35
N ASN A 112 -19.15 14.52 -20.09
CA ASN A 112 -18.95 15.93 -19.78
C ASN A 112 -19.64 16.30 -18.47
N ALA A 113 -19.01 17.19 -17.73
CA ALA A 113 -19.54 17.76 -16.50
C ALA A 113 -19.25 19.27 -16.47
N PRO A 114 -20.02 20.05 -15.67
CA PRO A 114 -19.65 21.41 -15.34
C PRO A 114 -18.21 21.49 -14.78
N PHE A 115 -17.46 22.49 -15.21
CA PHE A 115 -16.03 22.62 -14.89
C PHE A 115 -15.76 22.87 -13.41
N ASP A 116 -16.70 23.53 -12.75
CA ASP A 116 -16.70 23.92 -11.34
C ASP A 116 -16.99 22.75 -10.38
N ILE A 117 -17.46 21.61 -10.89
CA ILE A 117 -17.74 20.43 -10.07
C ILE A 117 -16.44 19.64 -9.84
N ILE A 118 -16.09 19.50 -8.56
CA ILE A 118 -14.98 18.68 -8.09
C ILE A 118 -15.50 17.71 -7.04
N GLU A 119 -15.68 16.45 -7.40
CA GLU A 119 -16.15 15.42 -6.47
C GLU A 119 -15.53 14.05 -6.73
N SER A 120 -15.48 13.23 -5.68
CA SER A 120 -15.05 11.83 -5.75
C SER A 120 -15.97 10.99 -4.87
N LYS A 121 -16.68 10.03 -5.46
CA LYS A 121 -17.62 9.15 -4.78
C LYS A 121 -17.22 7.69 -4.97
N VAL A 122 -17.22 6.92 -3.88
CA VAL A 122 -17.13 5.46 -3.96
C VAL A 122 -18.52 4.92 -4.27
N VAL A 123 -18.61 4.07 -5.28
CA VAL A 123 -19.86 3.43 -5.70
C VAL A 123 -19.72 1.92 -5.58
N ILE A 124 -20.84 1.26 -5.30
CA ILE A 124 -20.94 -0.19 -5.25
C ILE A 124 -22.05 -0.58 -6.21
N ASP A 125 -21.73 -1.44 -7.15
CA ASP A 125 -22.71 -2.02 -8.06
C ASP A 125 -23.65 -2.95 -7.26
N SER A 126 -24.96 -2.74 -7.37
CA SER A 126 -25.94 -3.46 -6.55
C SER A 126 -26.13 -4.92 -6.94
N GLU A 127 -25.79 -5.30 -8.17
CA GLU A 127 -25.97 -6.67 -8.66
C GLU A 127 -24.71 -7.51 -8.45
N SER A 128 -23.56 -6.99 -8.86
CA SER A 128 -22.27 -7.67 -8.78
C SER A 128 -21.53 -7.46 -7.47
N GLY A 129 -21.89 -6.43 -6.69
CA GLY A 129 -21.13 -6.00 -5.51
C GLY A 129 -19.77 -5.38 -5.83
N ALA A 130 -19.46 -5.15 -7.11
CA ALA A 130 -18.20 -4.57 -7.54
C ALA A 130 -18.06 -3.14 -7.02
N ARG A 131 -16.85 -2.78 -6.58
CA ARG A 131 -16.54 -1.44 -6.10
C ARG A 131 -15.96 -0.61 -7.23
N GLY A 132 -16.41 0.64 -7.32
CA GLY A 132 -15.91 1.61 -8.27
C GLY A 132 -15.75 2.98 -7.65
N ARG A 133 -15.30 3.91 -8.47
CA ARG A 133 -15.14 5.31 -8.09
C ARG A 133 -15.60 6.21 -9.23
N ILE A 134 -16.46 7.16 -8.91
CA ILE A 134 -16.83 8.25 -9.82
C ILE A 134 -16.01 9.46 -9.42
N VAL A 135 -15.27 10.03 -10.37
CA VAL A 135 -14.46 11.24 -10.16
C VAL A 135 -14.86 12.30 -11.18
N THR A 136 -15.29 13.45 -10.69
CA THR A 136 -15.62 14.62 -11.52
C THR A 136 -14.57 15.69 -11.27
N TYR A 137 -13.85 16.07 -12.31
CA TYR A 137 -12.85 17.14 -12.25
C TYR A 137 -12.47 17.60 -13.66
N GLY A 138 -12.31 18.92 -13.85
CA GLY A 138 -11.84 19.50 -15.10
C GLY A 138 -12.85 19.34 -16.24
N GLY A 139 -14.14 19.44 -15.93
CA GLY A 139 -15.23 19.34 -16.90
C GLY A 139 -15.56 17.92 -17.39
N VAL A 140 -15.02 16.89 -16.72
CA VAL A 140 -15.26 15.49 -17.07
C VAL A 140 -15.56 14.67 -15.82
N THR A 141 -16.63 13.90 -15.86
CA THR A 141 -16.93 12.82 -14.92
C THR A 141 -16.37 11.52 -15.48
N ARG A 142 -15.65 10.75 -14.66
CA ARG A 142 -15.05 9.45 -15.03
C ARG A 142 -15.50 8.39 -14.04
N LEU A 143 -15.96 7.25 -14.57
CA LEU A 143 -16.30 6.06 -13.79
C LEU A 143 -15.17 5.03 -13.87
N TYR A 144 -14.64 4.65 -12.71
CA TYR A 144 -13.59 3.67 -12.57
C TYR A 144 -14.08 2.40 -11.88
N GLU A 145 -13.62 1.24 -12.33
CA GLU A 145 -13.78 -0.07 -11.69
C GLU A 145 -12.49 -0.47 -10.94
N ASP A 146 -12.60 -0.93 -9.69
CA ASP A 146 -11.49 -1.58 -8.97
C ASP A 146 -11.50 -3.08 -9.28
N ARG A 147 -10.50 -3.54 -10.04
CA ARG A 147 -10.35 -4.96 -10.39
C ARG A 147 -9.55 -5.78 -9.38
N GLY A 148 -9.01 -5.14 -8.35
CA GLY A 148 -8.11 -5.81 -7.41
C GLY A 148 -6.74 -6.18 -7.99
N GLU A 149 -6.49 -5.91 -9.27
CA GLU A 149 -5.22 -6.14 -9.94
C GLU A 149 -4.20 -5.04 -9.59
N ASN A 150 -2.93 -5.41 -9.61
CA ASN A 150 -1.81 -4.50 -9.47
C ASN A 150 -1.66 -3.61 -10.72
N ALA A 151 -1.29 -2.33 -10.54
CA ALA A 151 -0.98 -1.45 -11.67
C ALA A 151 0.29 -1.92 -12.40
N TYR A 152 0.43 -1.57 -13.69
CA TYR A 152 1.53 -2.04 -14.55
C TYR A 152 2.93 -1.79 -13.94
N ASN A 153 3.16 -0.58 -13.42
CA ASN A 153 4.43 -0.20 -12.78
C ASN A 153 4.46 -0.42 -11.26
N SER A 154 3.47 -1.14 -10.71
CA SER A 154 3.48 -1.45 -9.27
C SER A 154 4.45 -2.61 -9.02
N PHE A 155 5.31 -2.43 -8.03
CA PHE A 155 6.21 -3.46 -7.55
C PHE A 155 5.96 -3.67 -6.07
N VAL A 156 4.90 -4.43 -5.79
CA VAL A 156 4.30 -4.56 -4.46
C VAL A 156 5.29 -5.00 -3.40
N ALA A 157 6.35 -5.74 -3.77
CA ALA A 157 7.39 -6.17 -2.86
C ALA A 157 8.07 -5.01 -2.12
N ILE A 158 8.29 -3.86 -2.77
CA ILE A 158 8.81 -2.64 -2.12
C ILE A 158 7.85 -2.15 -1.04
N SER A 159 6.59 -1.94 -1.41
CA SER A 159 5.57 -1.43 -0.48
C SER A 159 5.32 -2.37 0.72
N SER A 160 5.35 -3.69 0.47
CA SER A 160 5.19 -4.71 1.51
C SER A 160 6.34 -4.70 2.52
N HIS A 161 7.58 -4.57 2.05
CA HIS A 161 8.73 -4.47 2.96
C HIS A 161 8.73 -3.16 3.75
N ILE A 162 8.48 -2.01 3.09
CA ILE A 162 8.43 -0.72 3.79
C ILE A 162 7.36 -0.73 4.89
N THR A 163 6.16 -1.23 4.59
CA THR A 163 5.08 -1.31 5.58
C THR A 163 5.34 -2.35 6.67
N GLU A 164 6.15 -3.37 6.44
CA GLU A 164 6.61 -4.28 7.48
C GLU A 164 7.67 -3.65 8.38
N TYR A 165 8.68 -2.99 7.80
CA TYR A 165 9.74 -2.32 8.56
C TYR A 165 9.22 -1.18 9.45
N ALA A 166 8.12 -0.53 9.04
CA ALA A 166 7.48 0.51 9.84
C ALA A 166 6.67 -0.01 11.05
N ARG A 167 6.48 -1.33 11.18
CA ARG A 167 5.76 -1.98 12.30
C ARG A 167 6.72 -2.49 13.38
#